data_AF-A0A7C5AZ84-F1
#
_entry.id   AF-A0A7C5AZ84-F1
#
_cell.length_a   1.000
_cell.length_b   1.000
_cell.length_c   1.000
_cell.angle_alpha   90.00
_cell.angle_beta   90.00
_cell.angle_gamma   90.00
#
_symmetry.space_group_name_H-M   'P 1'
#
loop_
_entity.id
_entity.type
_entity.pdbx_description
1 polymer ?
#
loop_
_entity_poly.entity_id
_entity_poly.type
_entity_poly.pdbx_seq_one_letter_code
_entity_poly.pdbx_strand_id
1 'polypeptide(L)' 'MKITLKEWLAANGYASAQDALEEYSEMDDSYPAICDEECMVEPDGHCPHGAPSLLLALGLI' A
#
# COMPACT_ATOMS: atom_id res chain seq x y z
N MET A 1 8.55 9.63 0.17
CA MET A 1 8.62 9.64 1.65
C MET A 1 7.62 8.63 2.25
N LYS A 2 7.93 7.98 3.39
CA LYS A 2 6.98 7.07 4.06
C LYS A 2 5.87 7.89 4.73
N ILE A 3 4.62 7.48 4.55
CA ILE A 3 3.45 8.07 5.21
C ILE A 3 2.72 7.03 6.06
N THR A 4 1.73 7.44 6.83
CA THR A 4 0.86 6.49 7.55
C THR A 4 -0.17 5.88 6.59
N LEU A 5 -0.65 4.68 6.92
CA LEU A 5 -1.74 4.04 6.16
C LEU A 5 -2.98 4.95 6.08
N LYS A 6 -3.32 5.64 7.16
CA LYS A 6 -4.46 6.58 7.18
C LYS A 6 -4.30 7.73 6.19
N GLU A 7 -3.10 8.32 6.12
CA GLU A 7 -2.80 9.39 5.16
C GLU A 7 -2.84 8.87 3.73
N TRP A 8 -2.28 7.69 3.49
CA TRP A 8 -2.29 7.04 2.18
C TRP A 8 -3.72 6.76 1.71
N LEU A 9 -4.58 6.22 2.57
CA LEU A 9 -6.00 5.97 2.24
C LEU A 9 -6.72 7.27 1.88
N ALA A 10 -6.54 8.33 2.67
CA ALA A 10 -7.15 9.63 2.40
C ALA A 10 -6.65 10.25 1.08
N ALA A 11 -5.37 10.10 0.76
CA ALA A 11 -4.77 10.60 -0.48
C ALA A 11 -5.29 9.88 -1.72
N ASN A 12 -5.59 8.58 -1.61
CA ASN A 12 -6.08 7.75 -2.71
C ASN A 12 -7.63 7.64 -2.74
N GLY A 13 -8.33 8.32 -1.84
CA GLY A 13 -9.79 8.35 -1.83
C GLY A 13 -10.47 7.12 -1.21
N TYR A 14 -9.73 6.29 -0.46
CA TYR A 14 -10.27 5.12 0.21
C TYR A 14 -10.88 5.46 1.57
N ALA A 15 -12.06 4.92 1.85
CA ALA A 15 -12.70 5.06 3.16
C ALA A 15 -12.11 4.10 4.20
N SER A 16 -11.59 2.96 3.75
CA SER A 16 -10.97 1.94 4.60
C SER A 16 -9.85 1.19 3.89
N ALA A 17 -9.01 0.54 4.70
CA ALA A 17 -7.98 -0.37 4.18
C ALA A 17 -8.56 -1.55 3.38
N GLN A 18 -9.79 -1.97 3.72
CA GLN A 18 -10.46 -3.08 3.04
C GLN A 18 -10.82 -2.69 1.60
N ASP A 19 -11.29 -1.45 1.39
CA ASP A 19 -11.62 -0.94 0.06
C ASP A 19 -10.38 -0.88 -0.84
N ALA A 20 -9.25 -0.40 -0.28
CA ALA A 20 -7.97 -0.41 -0.98
C ALA A 20 -7.52 -1.84 -1.29
N LEU A 21 -7.60 -2.74 -0.31
CA LEU A 21 -7.21 -4.13 -0.51
C LEU A 21 -8.04 -4.81 -1.61
N GLU A 22 -9.35 -4.56 -1.68
CA GLU A 22 -10.22 -5.13 -2.70
C GLU A 22 -9.76 -4.72 -4.11
N GLU A 23 -9.45 -3.43 -4.31
CA GLU A 23 -8.94 -2.93 -5.60
C GLU A 23 -7.59 -3.55 -5.99
N TYR A 24 -6.65 -3.63 -5.05
CA TYR A 24 -5.32 -4.17 -5.32
C TYR A 24 -5.25 -5.70 -5.25
N SER A 25 -6.27 -6.37 -4.73
CA SER A 25 -6.32 -7.85 -4.69
C SER A 25 -6.41 -8.48 -6.06
N GLU A 26 -6.85 -7.72 -7.07
CA GLU A 26 -6.83 -8.12 -8.47
C GLU A 26 -5.42 -8.02 -9.09
N MET A 27 -4.47 -7.37 -8.41
CA MET A 27 -3.08 -7.27 -8.83
C MET A 27 -2.25 -8.40 -8.21
N ASP A 28 -1.95 -9.43 -9.01
CA ASP A 28 -1.26 -10.63 -8.51
C ASP A 28 0.18 -10.35 -8.02
N ASP A 29 0.92 -9.45 -8.67
CA ASP A 29 2.38 -9.36 -8.50
C ASP A 29 2.88 -8.01 -7.98
N SER A 30 2.00 -7.03 -7.73
CA SER A 30 2.43 -5.68 -7.36
C SER A 30 1.41 -4.94 -6.50
N TYR A 31 1.83 -4.50 -5.33
CA TYR A 31 1.03 -3.73 -4.38
C TYR A 31 1.60 -2.33 -4.20
N PRO A 32 0.76 -1.33 -3.90
CA PRO A 32 1.24 0.00 -3.60
C PRO A 32 2.01 -0.01 -2.27
N ALA A 33 3.13 0.69 -2.24
CA ALA A 33 3.83 0.99 -1.01
C ALA A 33 3.15 2.16 -0.30
N ILE A 34 3.18 2.16 1.04
CA ILE A 34 2.61 3.24 1.87
C ILE A 34 3.54 4.47 1.88
N CYS A 35 3.71 5.06 0.70
CA CYS A 35 4.46 6.29 0.45
C CYS A 35 3.64 7.27 -0.40
N ASP A 36 4.06 8.53 -0.42
CA ASP A 36 3.51 9.61 -1.25
C ASP A 36 4.05 9.63 -2.71
N GLU A 37 5.01 8.77 -3.03
CA GLU A 37 5.66 8.67 -4.36
C GLU A 37 5.02 7.58 -5.26
N GLU A 38 3.81 7.12 -4.92
CA GLU A 38 3.03 6.15 -5.72
C GLU A 38 3.82 4.90 -6.16
N CYS A 39 4.74 4.44 -5.31
CA CYS A 39 5.61 3.31 -5.63
C CYS A 39 4.81 2.00 -5.64
N MET A 40 5.05 1.15 -6.64
CA MET A 40 4.56 -0.24 -6.68
C MET A 40 5.71 -1.18 -6.34
N VAL A 41 5.43 -2.15 -5.47
CA VAL A 41 6.41 -3.12 -4.94
C VAL A 41 5.81 -4.52 -4.90
N GLU A 42 6.65 -5.52 -4.75
CA GLU A 42 6.21 -6.90 -4.49
C GLU A 42 5.34 -6.98 -3.23
N PRO A 43 4.49 -8.02 -3.11
CA PRO A 43 3.61 -8.23 -1.95
C PRO A 43 4.31 -8.11 -0.59
N ASP A 44 5.52 -8.63 -0.45
CA ASP A 44 6.38 -8.59 0.74
C ASP A 44 7.52 -7.55 0.61
N GLY A 45 7.42 -6.67 -0.38
CA GLY A 45 8.43 -5.69 -0.73
C GLY A 45 8.38 -4.40 0.09
N HIS A 46 9.48 -3.68 0.03
CA HIS A 46 9.59 -2.29 0.49
C HIS A 46 10.07 -1.42 -0.65
N CYS A 47 9.53 -0.20 -0.77
CA CYS A 47 10.00 0.72 -1.80
C CYS A 47 11.37 1.29 -1.41
N PRO A 48 12.11 1.94 -2.34
CA PRO A 48 13.40 2.57 -2.05
C PRO A 48 13.36 3.62 -0.94
N HIS A 49 12.17 4.14 -0.61
CA HIS A 49 11.93 5.09 0.48
C HIS A 49 11.71 4.42 1.85
N GLY A 50 11.73 3.08 1.92
CA GLY A 50 11.52 2.29 3.13
C GLY A 50 10.05 2.14 3.55
N ALA A 51 9.09 2.45 2.67
CA ALA A 51 7.69 2.17 2.94
C ALA A 51 7.36 0.71 2.58
N PRO A 52 6.63 -0.02 3.45
CA PRO A 52 6.18 -1.37 3.16
C PRO A 52 5.06 -1.36 2.11
N SER A 53 4.83 -2.50 1.46
CA SER A 53 3.62 -2.77 0.69
C SER A 53 2.34 -2.62 1.53
N LEU A 54 1.20 -2.45 0.87
CA LEU A 54 -0.12 -2.46 1.50
C LEU A 54 -0.36 -3.73 2.32
N LEU A 55 -0.01 -4.91 1.81
CA LEU A 55 -0.23 -6.18 2.53
C LEU A 55 0.57 -6.26 3.83
N LEU A 56 1.84 -5.87 3.79
CA LEU A 56 2.70 -5.81 4.98
C LEU A 56 2.18 -4.78 5.98
N ALA A 57 1.72 -3.62 5.49
CA ALA A 57 1.14 -2.58 6.35
C ALA A 57 -0.15 -3.04 7.05
N LEU A 58 -0.89 -3.96 6.42
CA LEU A 58 -2.10 -4.58 6.97
C LEU A 58 -1.82 -5.83 7.81
N GLY A 59 -0.60 -6.36 7.80
CA GLY A 59 -0.22 -7.58 8.53
C GLY A 59 -0.90 -8.84 7.96
N LEU A 60 -1.15 -8.87 6.66
CA LEU A 60 -1.78 -10.00 5.97
C LEU A 60 -0.77 -11.09 5.55
N ILE A 61 0.52 -10.75 5.54
CA ILE A 61 1.65 -11.65 5.26
C ILE A 61 2.84 -11.33 6.17
#